data_AF-A0A7G1NBX2-F1
#
_entry.id   AF-A0A7G1NBX2-F1
#
_cell.length_a   1.000
_cell.length_b   1.000
_cell.length_c   1.000
_cell.angle_alpha   90.00
_cell.angle_beta   90.00
_cell.angle_gamma   90.00
#
_symmetry.space_group_name_H-M   'P 1'
#
loop_
_entity.id
_entity.type
_entity.pdbx_description
1 polymer ?
#
loop_
_entity_poly.entity_id
_entity_poly.type
_entity_poly.pdbx_seq_one_letter_code
_entity_poly.pdbx_strand_id
1 'polypeptide(L)' 'MGRLPEGKVTMADDLSPSDFTFGEKARLAGLVARMAKRGVAGMDVDISDLQRRVERIENQARRRKHSK' A
#
# COMPACT_ATOMS: atom_id res chain seq x y z
N MET A 1 7.14 6.39 -35.12
CA MET A 1 6.59 6.80 -33.80
C MET A 1 6.24 5.55 -33.03
N GLY A 2 7.11 5.13 -32.12
CA GLY A 2 6.89 3.93 -31.30
C GLY A 2 5.79 4.17 -30.29
N ARG A 3 4.70 3.41 -30.41
CA ARG A 3 3.68 3.26 -29.37
C ARG A 3 4.36 2.63 -28.16
N LEU A 4 4.54 3.40 -27.10
CA LEU A 4 5.10 2.90 -25.84
C LEU A 4 4.18 1.79 -25.32
N PRO A 5 4.71 0.59 -25.02
CA PRO A 5 3.92 -0.49 -24.49
C PRO A 5 3.58 -0.22 -23.02
N GLU A 6 2.29 -0.27 -22.76
CA GLU A 6 1.63 -0.84 -21.58
C GLU A 6 2.14 -0.36 -20.22
N GLY A 7 1.25 0.40 -19.57
CA GLY A 7 1.35 0.68 -18.15
C GLY A 7 1.70 -0.60 -17.41
N LYS A 8 2.83 -0.55 -16.69
CA LYS A 8 3.07 -1.48 -15.60
C LYS A 8 1.97 -1.24 -14.58
N VAL A 9 0.88 -1.99 -14.68
CA VAL A 9 -0.13 -2.09 -13.63
C VAL A 9 0.53 -2.84 -12.50
N THR A 10 1.12 -2.12 -11.54
CA THR A 10 1.40 -2.73 -10.25
C THR A 10 0.06 -2.85 -9.51
N MET A 11 -0.17 -3.94 -8.77
CA MET A 11 -1.46 -4.20 -8.09
C MET A 11 -1.89 -3.09 -7.10
N ALA A 12 -1.00 -2.15 -6.76
CA ALA A 12 -1.27 -0.99 -5.92
C ALA A 12 -1.71 0.26 -6.71
N ASP A 13 -1.41 0.36 -8.01
CA ASP A 13 -1.72 1.56 -8.83
C ASP A 13 -3.23 1.73 -9.10
N ASP A 14 -4.02 0.67 -8.91
CA ASP A 14 -5.48 0.74 -9.02
C ASP A 14 -6.17 1.32 -7.77
N LEU A 15 -5.44 1.58 -6.68
CA LEU A 15 -6.00 2.13 -5.44
C LEU A 15 -5.61 3.60 -5.29
N SER A 16 -6.60 4.48 -5.43
CA SER A 16 -6.43 5.89 -5.12
C SER A 16 -6.55 6.13 -3.61
N PRO A 17 -5.98 7.20 -3.07
CA PRO A 17 -6.24 7.62 -1.69
C PRO A 17 -7.74 7.73 -1.39
N SER A 18 -8.59 8.00 -2.38
CA SER A 18 -10.04 8.11 -2.19
C SER A 18 -10.74 6.76 -1.97
N ASP A 19 -10.12 5.64 -2.37
CA ASP A 19 -10.66 4.28 -2.19
C ASP A 19 -10.50 3.77 -0.75
N PHE A 20 -9.63 4.42 0.04
CA PHE A 20 -9.43 4.12 1.44
C PHE A 20 -10.36 4.95 2.33
N THR A 21 -10.93 4.30 3.34
CA THR A 21 -11.66 4.98 4.41
C THR A 21 -10.72 5.78 5.29
N PHE A 22 -11.25 6.77 6.03
CA PHE A 22 -10.47 7.59 6.96
C PHE A 22 -9.68 6.73 7.97
N GLY A 23 -10.30 5.67 8.51
CA GLY A 23 -9.65 4.75 9.44
C GLY A 23 -8.53 3.93 8.81
N GLU A 24 -8.65 3.56 7.53
CA GLU A 24 -7.59 2.86 6.79
C GLU A 24 -6.41 3.76 6.48
N LYS A 25 -6.66 5.02 6.10
CA LYS A 25 -5.60 6.03 5.93
C LYS A 25 -4.80 6.23 7.21
N ALA A 26 -5.48 6.36 8.35
CA ALA A 26 -4.83 6.50 9.64
C ALA A 26 -3.96 5.27 9.98
N ARG A 27 -4.45 4.06 9.69
CA ARG A 27 -3.69 2.82 9.89
C ARG A 27 -2.48 2.73 8.96
N LEU A 28 -2.65 3.04 7.67
CA LEU A 28 -1.56 3.07 6.69
C LEU A 28 -0.49 4.09 7.09
N ALA A 29 -0.88 5.31 7.46
CA ALA A 29 0.05 6.34 7.94
C ALA A 29 0.83 5.86 9.17
N GLY A 30 0.17 5.21 10.13
CA GLY A 30 0.82 4.63 11.30
C GLY A 30 1.79 3.49 10.97
N LEU A 31 1.44 2.62 10.02
CA LEU A 31 2.30 1.52 9.56
C LEU A 31 3.52 2.05 8.81
N VAL A 32 3.34 3.03 7.91
CA VAL A 32 4.42 3.70 7.19
C VAL A 32 5.35 4.44 8.14
N ALA A 33 4.81 5.15 9.14
CA ALA A 33 5.63 5.78 10.17
C ALA A 33 6.46 4.77 10.97
N ARG A 34 5.89 3.59 11.28
CA ARG A 34 6.63 2.50 11.93
C ARG A 34 7.70 1.88 11.03
N MET A 35 7.41 1.71 9.74
CA MET A 35 8.40 1.23 8.77
C MET A 35 9.54 2.23 8.61
N ALA A 36 9.25 3.53 8.51
CA ALA A 36 10.24 4.59 8.46
C ALA A 36 11.10 4.61 9.75
N LYS A 37 10.46 4.51 10.92
CA LYS A 37 11.17 4.42 12.20
C LYS A 37 12.08 3.19 12.28
N ARG A 38 11.65 2.05 11.73
CA ARG A 38 12.44 0.82 11.65
C ARG A 38 13.57 0.94 10.63
N GLY A 39 13.34 1.60 9.50
CA GLY A 39 14.38 1.88 8.50
C GLY A 39 15.52 2.75 9.04
N VAL A 40 15.22 3.66 9.97
CA VAL A 40 16.25 4.42 10.71
C VAL A 40 17.08 3.53 11.64
N ALA A 41 16.51 2.42 12.13
CA ALA A 41 17.19 1.50 13.05
C ALA A 41 18.12 0.48 12.35
N GLY A 42 18.18 0.47 11.00
CA GLY A 42 19.12 -0.34 10.21
C GLY A 42 18.44 -1.27 9.20
N MET A 43 19.18 -1.68 8.17
CA MET A 43 18.67 -2.53 7.08
C MET A 43 18.28 -3.96 7.51
N ASP A 44 18.77 -4.42 8.67
CA ASP A 44 18.44 -5.73 9.25
C ASP A 44 17.09 -5.77 9.97
N VAL A 45 16.38 -4.64 10.05
CA VAL A 45 15.10 -4.61 10.75
C VAL A 45 13.99 -5.16 9.86
N ASP A 46 13.44 -6.30 10.27
CA ASP A 46 12.30 -6.91 9.60
C ASP A 46 11.08 -5.97 9.58
N ILE A 47 10.70 -5.57 8.37
CA ILE A 47 9.50 -4.78 8.08
C ILE A 47 8.41 -5.62 7.38
N SER A 48 8.63 -6.91 7.13
CA SER A 48 7.69 -7.79 6.43
C SER A 48 6.35 -7.91 7.15
N ASP A 49 6.32 -7.92 8.48
CA ASP A 49 5.04 -7.88 9.24
C ASP A 49 4.26 -6.58 8.96
N LEU A 50 4.93 -5.44 8.85
CA LEU A 50 4.29 -4.16 8.57
C LEU A 50 3.79 -4.09 7.13
N GLN A 51 4.58 -4.61 6.17
CA GLN A 51 4.17 -4.71 4.77
C GLN A 51 2.94 -5.62 4.61
N ARG A 52 2.92 -6.80 5.25
CA ARG A 52 1.74 -7.69 5.23
C ARG A 52 0.49 -6.99 5.77
N ARG A 53 0.61 -6.12 6.78
CA ARG A 53 -0.53 -5.35 7.30
C ARG A 53 -1.02 -4.30 6.31
N VAL A 54 -0.11 -3.63 5.60
CA VAL A 54 -0.45 -2.70 4.51
C VAL A 54 -1.18 -3.44 3.40
N GLU A 55 -0.65 -4.57 2.93
CA GLU A 55 -1.27 -5.41 1.89
C GLU A 55 -2.68 -5.89 2.26
N ARG A 56 -2.94 -6.18 3.54
CA ARG A 56 -4.30 -6.53 3.99
C ARG A 56 -5.28 -5.38 3.85
N ILE A 57 -4.86 -4.15 4.16
CA ILE A 57 -5.68 -2.95 4.04
C ILE A 57 -5.95 -2.66 2.56
N GLU A 58 -4.91 -2.73 1.72
CA GLU A 58 -5.03 -2.58 0.27
C GLU A 58 -5.97 -3.63 -0.34
N ASN A 59 -5.83 -4.90 0.05
CA ASN A 59 -6.74 -5.95 -0.39
C ASN A 59 -8.18 -5.73 0.06
N GLN A 60 -8.39 -5.17 1.25
CA GLN A 60 -9.73 -4.83 1.73
C GLN A 60 -10.35 -3.70 0.90
N ALA A 61 -9.59 -2.64 0.61
CA ALA A 61 -10.02 -1.54 -0.24
C ALA A 61 -10.32 -2.04 -1.67
N ARG A 62 -9.44 -2.87 -2.24
CA ARG A 62 -9.63 -3.50 -3.56
C ARG A 62 -10.91 -4.33 -3.63
N ARG A 63 -11.17 -5.15 -2.61
CA ARG A 63 -12.42 -5.93 -2.53
C ARG A 63 -13.65 -5.02 -2.52
N ARG A 64 -13.62 -3.86 -1.85
CA ARG A 64 -14.74 -2.92 -1.89
C ARG A 64 -14.91 -2.28 -3.26
N LYS A 65 -13.82 -1.87 -3.90
CA LYS A 65 -13.85 -1.27 -5.24
C LYS A 65 -14.38 -2.24 -6.30
N HIS A 66 -13.99 -3.51 -6.23
CA HIS A 66 -14.36 -4.54 -7.21
C HIS A 66 -15.68 -5.26 -6.88
N SER A 67 -16.26 -5.01 -5.70
CA SER A 67 -17.58 -5.54 -5.32
C SER A 67 -18.73 -4.58 -5.64
N LYS A 68 -18.43 -3.43 -6.27
CA LYS A 68 -19.38 -2.41 -6.66
C LYS A 68 -19.45 -2.33 -8.18
#